data_AF-A0A177W9B7-F1
#
_entry.id   AF-A0A177W9B7-F1
#
_cell.length_a   1.000
_cell.length_b   1.000
_cell.length_c   1.000
_cell.angle_alpha   90.00
_cell.angle_beta   90.00
_cell.angle_gamma   90.00
#
_symmetry.space_group_name_H-M   'P 1'
#
loop_
_entity.id
_entity.type
_entity.pdbx_description
1 polymer ?
#
loop_
_entity_poly.entity_id
_entity_poly.type
_entity_poly.pdbx_seq_one_letter_code
_entity_poly.pdbx_strand_id
1 'polypeptide(L)' 'MSDAQPTSSRMQLGQTRETMDLLYEISMLLNTGLDRETLAHCVALCEGGVNPDALAAVIKELKRESRILRSEQTQQQQ' A
#
# COMPACT_ATOMS: atom_id res chain seq x y z
N MET A 1 19.15 -34.68 21.88
CA MET A 1 19.82 -33.38 21.69
C MET A 1 20.02 -33.19 20.20
N SER A 2 19.59 -32.16 19.47
CA SER A 2 18.73 -31.01 19.72
C SER A 2 18.52 -30.40 18.33
N ASP A 3 17.40 -30.67 17.66
CA ASP A 3 17.01 -29.95 16.42
C ASP A 3 15.50 -29.70 16.48
N ALA A 4 15.14 -28.66 17.24
CA ALA A 4 13.79 -28.10 17.24
C ALA A 4 13.69 -27.08 16.10
N GLN A 5 12.89 -27.40 15.09
CA GLN A 5 12.60 -26.54 13.93
C GLN A 5 11.99 -25.17 14.31
N PRO A 6 12.14 -24.14 13.45
CA PRO A 6 11.49 -22.84 13.60
C PRO A 6 10.07 -22.90 13.01
N THR A 7 9.10 -23.48 13.74
CA THR A 7 7.68 -23.44 13.33
C THR A 7 7.06 -22.06 13.47
N SER A 8 7.55 -21.22 14.40
CA SER A 8 6.96 -19.92 14.72
C SER A 8 7.10 -18.88 13.59
N SER A 9 8.26 -18.77 12.96
CA SER A 9 8.51 -17.76 11.90
C SER A 9 7.69 -18.00 10.63
N ARG A 10 7.44 -19.27 10.27
CA ARG A 10 6.65 -19.62 9.08
C ARG A 10 5.15 -19.30 9.25
N MET A 11 4.63 -19.48 10.47
CA MET A 11 3.24 -19.11 10.80
C MET A 11 3.05 -17.59 10.77
N GLN A 12 4.03 -16.83 11.29
CA GLN A 12 3.99 -15.38 11.29
C GLN A 12 3.99 -14.78 9.87
N LEU A 13 4.82 -15.33 8.96
CA LEU A 13 4.82 -14.94 7.54
C LEU A 13 3.46 -15.21 6.85
N GLY A 14 2.81 -16.32 7.22
CA GLY A 14 1.46 -16.64 6.72
C GLY A 14 0.42 -15.62 7.17
N GLN A 15 0.45 -15.23 8.45
CA GLN A 15 -0.48 -14.25 9.02
C GLN A 15 -0.31 -12.85 8.43
N THR A 16 0.93 -12.38 8.22
CA THR A 16 1.17 -11.08 7.58
C THR A 16 0.63 -11.05 6.16
N ARG A 17 0.84 -12.12 5.40
CA ARG A 17 0.32 -12.21 4.02
C ARG A 17 -1.20 -12.18 3.99
N GLU A 18 -1.85 -12.98 4.82
CA GLU A 18 -3.32 -13.02 4.92
C GLU A 18 -3.89 -11.65 5.33
N THR A 19 -3.26 -10.97 6.28
CA THR A 19 -3.64 -9.63 6.70
C THR A 19 -3.56 -8.64 5.53
N MET A 20 -2.47 -8.68 4.76
CA MET A 20 -2.31 -7.81 3.58
C MET A 20 -3.31 -8.14 2.46
N ASP A 21 -3.67 -9.42 2.30
CA ASP A 21 -4.68 -9.85 1.35
C ASP A 21 -6.05 -9.27 1.70
N LEU A 22 -6.44 -9.33 2.98
CA LEU A 22 -7.68 -8.72 3.48
C LEU A 22 -7.69 -7.19 3.36
N LEU A 23 -6.59 -6.52 3.71
CA LEU A 23 -6.48 -5.06 3.56
C LEU A 23 -6.61 -4.63 2.10
N TYR A 24 -6.05 -5.39 1.17
CA TYR A 24 -6.18 -5.13 -0.25
C TYR A 24 -7.62 -5.32 -0.75
N GLU A 25 -8.33 -6.35 -0.26
CA GLU A 25 -9.74 -6.54 -0.58
C GLU A 25 -10.61 -5.38 -0.08
N ILE A 26 -10.38 -4.91 1.15
CA ILE A 26 -11.05 -3.71 1.70
C ILE A 26 -10.77 -2.48 0.82
N SER A 27 -9.51 -2.29 0.41
CA SER A 27 -9.09 -1.19 -0.48
C SER A 27 -9.82 -1.22 -1.82
N MET A 28 -10.02 -2.41 -2.40
CA MET A 28 -10.78 -2.62 -3.64
C MET A 28 -12.27 -2.30 -3.45
N LEU A 29 -12.88 -2.77 -2.37
CA LEU A 29 -14.29 -2.49 -2.06
C LEU A 29 -14.56 -1.00 -1.87
N LEU A 30 -13.63 -0.29 -1.23
CA LEU A 30 -13.70 1.16 -1.04
C LEU A 30 -13.23 1.97 -2.26
N ASN A 31 -12.79 1.29 -3.31
CA ASN A 31 -12.31 1.88 -4.56
C ASN A 31 -11.26 2.98 -4.35
N THR A 32 -10.30 2.75 -3.44
CA THR A 32 -9.25 3.73 -3.11
C THR A 32 -8.27 3.95 -4.27
N GLY A 33 -8.24 3.00 -5.22
CA GLY A 33 -7.33 2.98 -6.36
C GLY A 33 -5.86 2.83 -5.93
N LEU A 34 -5.60 2.15 -4.82
CA LEU A 34 -4.25 1.74 -4.40
C LEU A 34 -4.02 0.31 -4.86
N ASP A 35 -2.93 0.11 -5.59
CA ASP A 35 -2.41 -1.21 -5.91
C ASP A 35 -1.72 -1.82 -4.66
N ARG A 36 -1.43 -3.12 -4.71
CA ARG A 36 -0.89 -3.87 -3.58
C ARG A 36 0.44 -3.31 -3.07
N GLU A 37 1.31 -2.84 -3.96
CA GLU A 37 2.61 -2.30 -3.57
C GLU A 37 2.44 -0.96 -2.85
N THR A 38 1.67 -0.04 -3.41
CA THR A 38 1.37 1.25 -2.76
C THR A 38 0.67 1.06 -1.40
N LEU A 39 -0.29 0.12 -1.31
CA LEU A 39 -0.94 -0.20 -0.04
C LEU A 39 0.05 -0.70 1.00
N ALA A 40 1.00 -1.55 0.61
CA ALA A 40 2.04 -2.04 1.52
C ALA A 40 2.94 -0.91 2.04
N HIS A 41 3.29 0.05 1.19
CA HIS A 41 4.01 1.25 1.63
C HIS A 41 3.18 2.09 2.61
N CYS A 42 1.88 2.24 2.37
CA CYS A 42 1.01 2.97 3.29
C CYS A 42 0.95 2.31 4.67
N VAL A 43 0.85 0.97 4.71
CA VAL A 43 0.87 0.21 5.97
C VAL A 43 2.19 0.43 6.71
N ALA A 44 3.33 0.29 6.04
CA ALA A 44 4.64 0.49 6.66
C ALA A 44 4.83 1.92 7.21
N LEU A 45 4.32 2.94 6.50
CA LEU A 45 4.35 4.32 6.98
C LEU A 45 3.45 4.51 8.21
N CYS A 46 2.25 3.95 8.21
CA CYS A 46 1.34 3.99 9.36
C CYS A 46 1.93 3.24 10.58
N GLU A 47 2.56 2.08 10.37
CA GLU A 47 3.29 1.35 11.42
C GLU A 47 4.47 2.16 11.98
N GLY A 48 5.08 3.01 11.14
CA GLY A 48 6.10 3.98 11.54
C GLY A 48 5.56 5.21 12.28
N GLY A 49 4.25 5.30 12.54
CA GLY A 49 3.62 6.40 13.28
C GLY A 49 3.19 7.59 12.41
N VAL A 50 3.18 7.45 11.08
CA VAL A 50 2.63 8.48 10.20
C VAL A 50 1.11 8.55 10.36
N ASN A 51 0.57 9.76 10.43
CA ASN A 51 -0.88 9.97 10.49
C ASN A 51 -1.55 9.55 9.16
N PRO A 52 -2.53 8.62 9.19
CA PRO A 52 -3.19 8.11 7.99
C PRO A 52 -3.98 9.17 7.21
N ASP A 53 -4.58 10.15 7.89
CA ASP A 53 -5.34 11.22 7.24
C ASP A 53 -4.42 12.17 6.46
N ALA A 54 -3.27 12.51 7.06
CA ALA A 54 -2.24 13.32 6.41
C ALA A 54 -1.64 12.57 5.21
N LEU A 55 -1.34 11.27 5.38
CA LEU A 55 -0.85 10.42 4.30
C LEU A 55 -1.85 10.35 3.13
N ALA A 56 -3.14 10.18 3.43
CA ALA A 56 -4.19 10.16 2.42
C ALA A 56 -4.27 11.50 1.65
N ALA A 57 -4.11 12.64 2.33
CA ALA A 57 -4.07 13.95 1.69
C ALA A 57 -2.89 14.05 0.69
N VAL A 58 -1.68 13.63 1.11
CA VAL A 58 -0.49 13.64 0.25
C VAL A 58 -0.67 12.72 -0.97
N ILE A 59 -1.17 11.51 -0.79
CA ILE A 59 -1.41 10.57 -1.90
C ILE A 59 -2.40 11.14 -2.91
N LYS A 60 -3.49 11.77 -2.43
CA LYS A 60 -4.48 12.41 -3.31
C LYS A 60 -3.85 13.53 -4.13
N GLU A 61 -3.02 14.36 -3.50
CA GLU A 61 -2.34 15.48 -4.16
C GLU A 61 -1.34 14.99 -5.21
N LEU A 62 -0.46 14.05 -4.87
CA LEU A 62 0.50 13.47 -5.83
C LEU A 62 -0.22 12.82 -7.02
N LYS A 63 -1.33 12.10 -6.78
CA LYS A 63 -2.14 11.54 -7.87
C LYS A 63 -2.76 12.63 -8.74
N ARG A 64 -3.17 13.77 -8.17
CA ARG A 64 -3.71 14.92 -8.89
C ARG A 64 -2.66 15.57 -9.78
N GLU A 65 -1.51 15.92 -9.22
CA GLU A 65 -0.40 16.53 -9.96
C GLU A 65 0.09 15.61 -11.09
N SER A 66 0.25 14.31 -10.81
CA SER A 66 0.69 13.33 -11.79
C SER A 66 -0.29 13.19 -12.97
N ARG A 67 -1.61 13.36 -12.74
CA ARG A 67 -2.61 13.40 -13.83
C ARG A 67 -2.48 14.68 -14.67
N ILE A 68 -2.27 15.83 -14.03
CA ILE A 68 -2.11 17.12 -14.70
C ILE A 68 -0.88 17.06 -15.62
N LEU A 69 0.28 16.65 -15.09
CA LEU A 69 1.52 16.53 -15.85
C LEU A 69 1.37 15.62 -17.09
N ARG A 70 0.70 14.46 -16.94
CA ARG A 70 0.42 13.57 -18.08
C ARG A 70 -0.50 14.21 -19.13
N SER A 71 -1.48 14.99 -18.69
CA SER A 71 -2.40 15.67 -19.61
C SER A 71 -1.69 16.77 -20.43
N GLU A 72 -0.80 17.53 -19.80
CA GLU A 72 0.01 18.57 -20.45
C GLU A 72 0.97 17.98 -21.48
N GLN A 73 1.61 16.85 -21.15
CA GLN A 73 2.48 16.13 -22.08
C GLN A 73 1.73 15.63 -23.32
N THR A 74 0.48 15.20 -23.15
CA THR A 74 -0.36 14.73 -24.26
C THR A 74 -0.79 15.89 -25.18
N GLN A 75 -1.00 17.08 -24.62
CA GLN A 75 -1.37 18.28 -25.39
C GLN A 75 -0.20 18.87 -26.18
N GLN A 76 1.05 18.68 -25.75
CA GLN A 76 2.24 19.14 -26.49
C GLN A 76 2.64 18.23 -27.67
N GLN A 77 2.03 17.04 -27.77
CA GLN A 77 2.27 16.06 -28.86
C GLN A 77 1.16 16.02 -29.92
N GLN A 78 0.18 16.93 -29.84
CA GLN A 78 -0.86 17.16 -30.86
C GLN A 78 -0.67 18.54 -31.48
#